data_AF-A0A6B3IJF4-F1
#
_entry.id   AF-A0A6B3IJF4-F1
#
_cell.length_a   1.000
_cell.length_b   1.000
_cell.length_c   1.000
_cell.angle_alpha   90.00
_cell.angle_beta   90.00
_cell.angle_gamma   90.00
#
_symmetry.space_group_name_H-M   'P 1'
#
loop_
_entity.id
_entity.type
_entity.pdbx_description
1 polymer ?
#
loop_
_entity_poly.entity_id
_entity_poly.type
_entity_poly.pdbx_seq_one_letter_code
_entity_poly.pdbx_strand_id
1 'polypeptide(L)'
;YLADRLNRLGVEDALRKAGARAGDGVAIGPEENAVVFDWEPTVTAGAEMLGRRGEDHRLEEPRPAAQRRRDRDSERDDAEKEYDEFDPF
;
A
#
# COMPACT_ATOMS: atom_id res chain seq x y z
N TYR A 1 -5.76 25.74 15.97
CA TYR A 1 -5.74 24.59 16.92
C TYR A 1 -7.00 23.71 16.86
N LEU A 2 -7.98 23.98 15.97
CA LEU A 2 -9.17 23.12 15.83
C LEU A 2 -8.82 21.74 15.25
N ALA A 3 -8.08 21.69 14.14
CA ALA A 3 -7.67 20.45 13.48
C ALA A 3 -6.98 19.47 14.45
N ASP A 4 -6.02 19.97 15.24
CA ASP A 4 -5.29 19.16 16.22
C ASP A 4 -6.21 18.53 17.28
N ARG A 5 -7.27 19.25 17.69
CA ARG A 5 -8.27 18.73 18.63
C ARG A 5 -9.19 17.69 17.97
N LEU A 6 -9.63 17.93 16.73
CA LEU A 6 -10.44 16.97 15.98
C LEU A 6 -9.67 15.66 15.74
N ASN A 7 -8.37 15.76 15.47
CA ASN A 7 -7.49 14.60 15.33
C ASN A 7 -7.38 13.82 16.64
N ARG A 8 -7.19 14.51 17.78
CA ARG A 8 -7.20 13.85 19.11
C ARG A 8 -8.53 13.18 19.45
N LEU A 9 -9.63 13.69 18.91
CA LEU A 9 -10.98 13.12 19.06
C LEU A 9 -11.26 11.97 18.07
N GLY A 10 -10.34 11.66 17.16
CA GLY A 10 -10.50 10.58 16.18
C GLY A 10 -11.50 10.89 15.07
N VAL A 11 -11.77 12.18 14.81
CA VAL A 11 -12.74 12.59 13.77
C VAL A 11 -12.28 12.14 12.38
N GLU A 12 -10.97 12.16 12.09
CA GLU A 12 -10.43 11.70 10.80
C GLU A 12 -10.73 10.21 10.55
N ASP A 13 -10.52 9.36 11.56
CA ASP A 13 -10.78 7.92 11.47
C ASP A 13 -12.28 7.65 11.26
N ALA A 14 -13.14 8.41 11.94
CA ALA A 14 -14.58 8.30 11.79
C ALA A 14 -15.04 8.68 10.38
N LEU A 15 -14.53 9.80 9.83
CA LEU A 15 -14.83 10.24 8.46
C LEU A 15 -14.33 9.23 7.43
N ARG A 16 -13.12 8.71 7.59
CA ARG A 16 -12.56 7.66 6.73
C ARG A 16 -13.42 6.39 6.75
N LYS A 17 -13.86 5.96 7.93
CA LYS A 17 -14.74 4.78 8.10
C LYS A 17 -16.13 5.01 7.50
N ALA A 18 -16.63 6.24 7.54
CA ALA A 18 -17.87 6.63 6.87
C ALA A 18 -17.73 6.70 5.33
N GLY A 19 -16.52 6.60 4.80
CA GLY A 19 -16.24 6.63 3.37
C GLY A 19 -16.13 8.04 2.78
N ALA A 20 -15.83 9.04 3.62
CA ALA A 20 -15.55 10.39 3.16
C ALA A 20 -14.39 10.40 2.14
N ARG A 21 -14.53 11.20 1.09
CA ARG A 21 -13.54 11.44 0.04
C ARG A 21 -12.99 12.85 0.14
N ALA A 22 -11.77 13.04 -0.38
CA ALA A 22 -11.14 14.35 -0.41
C ALA A 22 -12.07 15.37 -1.10
N GLY A 23 -12.27 16.51 -0.47
CA GLY A 23 -13.21 17.54 -0.89
C GLY A 23 -14.66 17.36 -0.41
N ASP A 24 -14.99 16.29 0.33
CA ASP A 24 -16.32 16.16 0.93
C ASP A 24 -16.53 17.24 1.99
N GLY A 25 -17.70 17.90 1.95
CA GLY A 25 -18.08 18.92 2.93
C GLY A 25 -18.43 18.30 4.28
N VAL A 26 -17.74 18.73 5.34
CA VAL A 26 -17.97 18.28 6.72
C VAL A 26 -18.51 19.42 7.55
N ALA A 27 -19.66 19.20 8.20
CA ALA A 27 -20.25 20.12 9.15
C ALA A 27 -20.11 19.57 10.59
N ILE A 28 -19.54 20.37 11.49
CA ILE A 28 -19.36 20.02 12.91
C ILE A 28 -20.16 20.98 13.78
N GLY A 29 -21.13 20.44 14.52
CA GLY A 29 -21.94 21.19 15.50
C GLY A 29 -23.43 21.28 15.14
N PRO A 30 -24.22 22.01 15.94
CA PRO A 30 -25.63 22.32 15.66
C PRO A 30 -25.80 23.13 14.37
N GLU A 31 -26.94 23.01 13.69
CA GLU A 31 -27.21 23.72 12.41
C GLU A 31 -27.04 25.25 12.51
N GLU A 32 -27.41 25.84 13.64
CA GLU A 32 -27.37 27.29 13.86
C GLU A 32 -25.95 27.88 13.87
N ASN A 33 -24.93 27.07 14.16
CA ASN A 33 -23.55 27.51 14.34
C ASN A 33 -22.50 26.46 13.94
N ALA A 34 -22.84 25.58 13.01
CA ALA A 34 -21.93 24.55 12.54
C ALA A 34 -20.70 25.17 11.86
N VAL A 35 -19.53 24.60 12.16
CA VAL A 35 -18.31 24.89 11.40
C VAL A 35 -18.28 23.95 10.21
N VAL A 36 -18.27 24.51 9.00
CA VAL A 36 -18.23 23.76 7.75
C VAL A 36 -16.87 23.92 7.08
N PHE A 37 -16.29 22.83 6.60
CA PHE A 37 -15.02 22.83 5.87
C PHE A 37 -14.95 21.64 4.91
N ASP A 38 -14.08 21.75 3.90
CA ASP A 38 -13.79 20.66 2.97
C ASP A 38 -12.78 19.70 3.59
N TRP A 39 -13.09 18.41 3.60
CA TRP A 39 -12.23 17.40 4.20
C TRP A 39 -11.04 17.04 3.29
N GLU A 40 -9.85 17.06 3.87
CA GLU A 40 -8.61 16.61 3.23
C GLU A 40 -8.00 15.49 4.07
N PRO A 41 -7.90 14.25 3.56
CA PRO A 41 -7.30 13.15 4.29
C PRO A 41 -5.84 13.43 4.57
N THR A 42 -5.38 13.11 5.79
CA THR A 42 -3.96 13.07 6.06
C THR A 42 -3.37 11.90 5.29
N VAL A 43 -2.69 12.18 4.18
CA VAL A 43 -1.86 11.19 3.49
C VAL A 43 -0.66 10.92 4.40
N THR A 44 -0.73 9.84 5.17
CA THR A 44 0.50 9.29 5.75
C THR A 44 1.33 8.85 4.56
N ALA A 45 2.48 9.50 4.30
CA ALA A 45 3.42 9.08 3.28
C ALA A 45 3.73 7.61 3.54
N GLY A 46 3.05 6.73 2.80
CA GLY A 46 3.00 5.31 3.09
C GLY A 46 4.36 4.75 2.77
N ALA A 47 5.09 4.32 3.81
CA ALA A 47 6.32 3.55 3.73
C ALA A 47 7.12 3.83 2.44
N GLU A 48 7.52 5.09 2.23
CA GLU A 48 8.48 5.38 1.18
C GLU A 48 9.70 4.53 1.50
N MET A 49 10.01 3.60 0.58
CA MET A 49 10.97 2.50 0.74
C MET A 49 11.88 2.67 1.96
N LEU A 50 11.53 2.00 3.06
CA LEU A 50 12.35 1.92 4.28
C LEU A 50 13.59 1.03 4.03
N GLY A 51 14.22 1.16 2.87
CA GLY A 51 15.58 0.70 2.65
C GLY A 51 16.51 1.44 3.60
N ARG A 52 17.61 0.80 4.00
CA ARG A 52 18.60 1.49 4.82
C ARG A 52 19.13 2.68 4.02
N ARG A 53 19.41 3.81 4.68
CA ARG A 53 20.03 4.96 4.00
C ARG A 53 21.30 4.47 3.28
N GLY A 54 21.36 4.68 1.96
CA GLY A 54 22.48 4.23 1.13
C GLY A 54 22.27 2.89 0.42
N GLU A 55 21.13 2.23 0.61
CA GLU A 55 20.74 1.04 -0.17
C GLU A 55 19.68 1.42 -1.22
N ASP A 56 19.92 1.09 -2.49
CA ASP A 56 18.91 1.16 -3.55
C ASP A 56 18.53 -0.26 -3.93
N HIS A 57 17.29 -0.67 -3.61
CA HIS A 57 16.79 -2.01 -3.92
C HIS A 57 16.78 -2.33 -5.42
N ARG A 58 16.83 -1.32 -6.30
CA ARG A 58 16.98 -1.54 -7.75
C ARG A 58 18.36 -2.09 -8.13
N LEU A 59 19.34 -1.90 -7.26
CA LEU A 59 20.73 -2.34 -7.44
C LEU A 59 21.05 -3.61 -6.65
N GLU A 60 20.07 -4.22 -5.96
CA GLU A 60 20.30 -5.47 -5.24
C GLU A 60 20.49 -6.63 -6.23
N GLU A 61 21.70 -7.19 -6.26
CA GLU A 61 21.96 -8.44 -6.99
C GLU A 61 21.36 -9.65 -6.23
N PRO A 62 20.66 -10.55 -6.94
CA PRO A 62 20.18 -11.77 -6.32
C PRO A 62 21.34 -12.63 -5.82
N ARG A 63 21.26 -13.08 -4.57
CA ARG A 63 22.27 -13.96 -3.98
C ARG A 63 22.42 -15.24 -4.81
N PRO A 64 23.63 -15.82 -4.94
CA PRO A 64 23.86 -17.04 -5.73
C PRO A 64 22.94 -18.22 -5.35
N ALA A 65 22.54 -18.34 -4.08
CA ALA A 65 21.61 -19.37 -3.66
C ALA A 65 20.17 -19.18 -4.21
N ALA A 66 19.72 -17.94 -4.34
CA ALA A 66 18.43 -17.61 -4.93
C ALA A 66 18.43 -17.85 -6.44
N GLN A 67 19.56 -17.55 -7.10
CA GLN A 67 19.79 -17.88 -8.51
C GLN A 67 19.64 -19.40 -8.73
N ARG A 68 20.44 -20.21 -8.02
CA ARG A 68 20.43 -21.68 -8.15
C ARG A 68 19.06 -22.31 -7.93
N ARG A 69 18.26 -21.76 -7.01
CA ARG A 69 16.89 -22.24 -6.76
C ARG A 69 16.00 -21.96 -7.97
N ARG A 70 16.07 -20.76 -8.53
CA ARG A 70 15.30 -20.40 -9.74
C ARG A 70 15.71 -21.22 -10.95
N ASP A 71 17.00 -21.43 -11.15
CA ASP A 71 17.49 -22.23 -12.27
C ASP A 71 16.93 -23.66 -12.20
N ARG A 72 16.97 -24.28 -11.00
CA ARG A 72 16.39 -25.61 -10.77
C ARG A 72 14.87 -25.65 -10.96
N ASP A 73 14.17 -24.61 -10.52
CA ASP A 73 12.73 -24.51 -10.71
C ASP A 73 12.41 -24.41 -12.22
N SER A 74 13.18 -23.63 -12.99
CA SER A 74 13.05 -23.54 -14.45
C SER A 74 13.32 -24.88 -15.14
N GLU A 75 14.40 -25.58 -14.77
CA GLU A 75 14.73 -26.89 -15.33
C GLU A 75 13.60 -27.91 -15.11
N ARG A 76 12.97 -27.90 -13.93
CA ARG A 76 11.83 -28.77 -13.64
C ARG A 76 10.62 -28.40 -14.50
N ASP A 77 10.28 -27.12 -14.55
CA ASP A 77 9.12 -26.64 -15.28
C ASP A 77 9.28 -26.87 -16.80
N ASP A 78 10.50 -26.77 -17.33
CA ASP A 78 10.77 -27.03 -18.75
C ASP A 78 10.71 -28.54 -19.07
N ALA A 79 11.21 -29.40 -18.17
CA ALA A 79 11.06 -30.85 -18.31
C ALA A 79 9.59 -31.30 -18.23
N GLU A 80 8.77 -30.67 -17.38
CA GLU A 80 7.34 -30.93 -17.28
C GLU A 80 6.61 -30.51 -18.57
N LYS A 81 6.92 -29.33 -19.12
CA LYS A 81 6.38 -28.89 -20.42
C LYS A 81 6.77 -29.83 -21.56
N GLU A 82 8.03 -30.28 -21.62
CA GLU A 82 8.48 -31.21 -22.66
C GLU A 82 7.74 -32.55 -22.58
N TYR A 83 7.53 -33.05 -21.36
CA TYR A 83 6.74 -34.26 -21.13
C TYR A 83 5.29 -34.09 -21.59
N ASP A 84 4.66 -32.95 -21.27
CA ASP A 84 3.29 -32.64 -21.68
C ASP A 84 3.16 -32.45 -23.20
N GLU A 85 4.14 -31.80 -23.86
CA GLU A 85 4.14 -31.57 -25.31
C GLU A 85 4.42 -32.85 -26.12
N PHE A 86 5.21 -33.78 -25.55
CA PHE A 86 5.45 -35.09 -26.16
C PHE A 86 4.18 -35.96 -26.25
N ASP A 87 3.09 -35.57 -25.57
CA ASP A 87 1.79 -36.25 -25.49
C ASP A 87 1.91 -37.78 -25.38
N PRO A 88 2.51 -38.30 -24.28
CA PRO A 88 2.88 -39.71 -24.16
C PRO A 88 1.71 -40.71 -24.07
N PHE A 89 0.45 -40.33 -24.35
CA PHE A 89 -0.72 -41.21 -24.22
C PHE A 89 -1.76 -41.05 -25.33
#